data_AF-A0A328AVF4-F1
#
_entry.id   AF-A0A328AVF4-F1
#
_cell.length_a   1.000
_cell.length_b   1.000
_cell.length_c   1.000
_cell.angle_alpha   90.00
_cell.angle_beta   90.00
_cell.angle_gamma   90.00
#
_symmetry.space_group_name_H-M   'P 1'
#
loop_
_entity.id
_entity.type
_entity.pdbx_description
1 polymer ?
#
loop_
_entity_poly.entity_id
_entity_poly.type
_entity_poly.pdbx_seq_one_letter_code
_entity_poly.pdbx_strand_id
1 'polypeptide(L)' 'MGILSWLRAASVSDADVRSEVWLLGVRHRGFALEGAQQELKAPGLSFERAELLRACVRKLRG' A
#
# COMPACT_ATOMS: atom_id res chain seq x y z
N MET A 1 11.82 5.69 -18.26
CA MET A 1 11.38 4.66 -17.28
C MET A 1 9.87 4.75 -17.13
N GLY A 2 9.14 3.89 -17.83
CA GLY A 2 7.68 3.92 -17.82
C GLY A 2 7.14 2.78 -18.66
N ILE A 3 7.06 1.58 -18.08
CA ILE A 3 6.54 0.38 -18.76
C ILE A 3 5.51 -0.40 -17.93
N LEU A 4 4.95 0.17 -16.85
CA LEU A 4 4.06 -0.59 -15.95
C LEU A 4 2.74 0.09 -15.57
N SER A 5 2.35 1.20 -16.23
CA SER A 5 1.10 1.90 -15.87
C SER A 5 -0.20 1.34 -16.47
N TRP A 6 -0.17 0.27 -17.28
CA TRP A 6 -1.34 -0.15 -18.08
C TRP A 6 -1.96 -1.51 -17.77
N LEU A 7 -1.41 -2.32 -16.86
CA LEU A 7 -2.09 -3.54 -16.38
C LEU A 7 -2.87 -3.26 -15.10
N ARG A 8 -3.86 -2.39 -15.27
CA ARG A 8 -4.91 -2.05 -14.32
C ARG A 8 -5.92 -3.21 -14.27
N ALA A 9 -6.29 -3.62 -13.06
CA ALA A 9 -7.33 -4.61 -12.68
C ALA A 9 -6.91 -6.10 -12.64
N ALA A 10 -6.44 -6.57 -11.48
CA ALA A 10 -7.09 -7.70 -10.75
C ALA A 10 -6.34 -8.17 -9.50
N SER A 11 -5.04 -7.94 -9.34
CA SER A 11 -4.33 -8.43 -8.15
C SER A 11 -3.21 -7.50 -7.73
N VAL A 12 -3.33 -6.97 -6.52
CA VAL A 12 -2.20 -6.41 -5.80
C VAL A 12 -1.17 -7.55 -5.64
N SER A 13 0.00 -7.41 -6.27
CA SER A 13 1.05 -8.43 -6.20
C SER A 13 1.67 -8.46 -4.80
N ASP A 14 2.06 -9.64 -4.30
CA ASP A 14 2.75 -9.75 -3.01
C ASP A 14 4.05 -8.93 -2.98
N ALA A 15 4.74 -8.83 -4.12
CA ALA A 15 5.93 -8.00 -4.26
C ALA A 15 5.63 -6.51 -4.01
N ASP A 16 4.50 -6.02 -4.52
CA ASP A 16 4.04 -4.64 -4.32
C ASP A 16 3.63 -4.41 -2.87
N VAL A 17 3.01 -5.39 -2.21
CA VAL A 17 2.69 -5.28 -0.78
C VAL A 17 3.97 -5.22 0.06
N ARG A 18 4.99 -6.04 -0.24
CA ARG A 18 6.25 -6.03 0.52
C ARG A 18 7.01 -4.72 0.35
N SER A 19 7.12 -4.23 -0.88
CA SER A 19 7.79 -2.96 -1.16
C SER A 19 7.04 -1.81 -0.48
N GLU A 20 5.71 -1.79 -0.55
CA GLU A 20 4.91 -0.75 0.09
C GLU A 20 4.97 -0.82 1.62
N VAL A 21 4.96 -2.00 2.23
CA VAL A 21 5.15 -2.16 3.68
C VAL A 21 6.51 -1.59 4.12
N TRP A 22 7.57 -1.83 3.36
CA TRP A 22 8.88 -1.26 3.64
C TRP A 22 8.86 0.27 3.54
N LEU A 23 8.25 0.82 2.49
CA LEU A 23 8.09 2.26 2.31
C LEU A 23 7.27 2.91 3.43
N LEU A 24 6.17 2.27 3.86
CA LEU A 24 5.37 2.70 5.00
C LEU A 24 6.19 2.71 6.28
N GLY A 25 7.02 1.69 6.51
CA GLY A 25 7.95 1.66 7.64
C GLY A 25 8.94 2.83 7.61
N VAL A 26 9.51 3.15 6.45
CA VAL A 26 10.42 4.31 6.31
C VAL A 26 9.67 5.63 6.57
N ARG A 27 8.50 5.81 5.95
CA ARG A 27 7.70 7.04 6.03
C ARG A 27 7.14 7.29 7.43
N HIS A 28 6.71 6.23 8.10
CA HIS A 28 6.05 6.26 9.40
C HIS A 28 6.96 5.78 10.53
N ARG A 29 8.29 5.87 10.36
CA ARG A 29 9.30 5.64 11.41
C ARG A 29 9.16 4.28 12.13
N GLY A 30 8.92 3.22 11.37
CA GLY A 30 8.73 1.85 11.87
C GLY A 30 7.28 1.49 12.13
N PHE A 31 6.35 2.45 12.19
CA PHE A 31 4.92 2.23 12.43
C PHE A 31 4.16 2.00 11.13
N ALA A 32 4.53 0.95 10.39
CA ALA A 32 3.97 0.68 9.06
C ALA A 32 2.45 0.42 9.08
N LEU A 33 1.94 -0.26 10.12
CA LEU A 33 0.52 -0.60 10.24
C LEU A 33 -0.33 0.63 10.53
N GLU A 34 0.09 1.44 11.51
CA GLU A 34 -0.55 2.70 11.87
C GLU A 34 -0.48 3.69 10.71
N GLY A 35 0.67 3.77 10.05
CA GLY A 35 0.88 4.59 8.86
C GLY A 35 -0.05 4.22 7.71
N ALA A 36 -0.21 2.92 7.42
CA ALA A 36 -1.15 2.46 6.41
C ALA A 36 -2.60 2.83 6.75
N GLN A 37 -2.99 2.71 8.03
CA GLN A 37 -4.32 3.10 8.50
C GLN A 37 -4.54 4.61 8.43
N GLN A 38 -3.52 5.41 8.69
CA GLN A 38 -3.58 6.87 8.57
C GLN A 38 -3.72 7.28 7.10
N GLU A 39 -2.94 6.70 6.20
CA GLU A 39 -3.04 6.97 4.76
C GLU A 39 -4.38 6.53 4.18
N LEU A 40 -4.99 5.45 4.69
CA LEU A 40 -6.34 5.02 4.29
C LEU A 40 -7.44 6.03 4.65
N LYS A 41 -7.20 6.89 5.63
CA LYS A 41 -8.14 7.95 6.03
C LYS A 41 -7.94 9.25 5.25
N ALA A 42 -6.92 9.33 4.40
CA ALA A 42 -6.62 10.53 3.65
C ALA A 42 -7.75 10.83 2.63
N PRO A 43 -8.25 12.08 2.56
CA PRO A 43 -9.22 12.45 1.54
C PRO A 43 -8.58 12.38 0.15
N GLY A 44 -9.38 12.01 -0.86
CA GLY A 44 -8.92 11.95 -2.26
C GLY A 44 -8.05 10.75 -2.60
N LEU A 45 -8.00 9.73 -1.74
CA LEU A 45 -7.29 8.49 -2.01
C LEU A 45 -7.89 7.76 -3.21
N SER A 46 -7.06 7.40 -4.21
CA SER A 46 -7.52 6.60 -5.33
C SER A 46 -7.91 5.18 -4.89
N PHE A 47 -8.82 4.55 -5.61
CA PHE A 47 -9.26 3.18 -5.33
C PHE A 47 -8.08 2.19 -5.29
N GLU A 48 -7.15 2.30 -6.23
CA GLU A 48 -5.96 1.44 -6.30
C GLU A 48 -5.05 1.59 -5.09
N ARG A 49 -4.83 2.84 -4.65
CA ARG A 49 -4.02 3.11 -3.47
C ARG A 49 -4.71 2.56 -2.22
N ALA A 50 -6.02 2.71 -2.12
CA ALA A 50 -6.80 2.13 -1.03
C ALA A 50 -6.69 0.60 -0.98
N GLU A 51 -6.77 -0.08 -2.12
CA GLU A 51 -6.64 -1.54 -2.20
C GLU A 51 -5.24 -2.02 -1.81
N LEU A 52 -4.19 -1.35 -2.29
CA LEU A 52 -2.80 -1.66 -1.91
C LEU A 52 -2.59 -1.47 -0.39
N LEU A 53 -3.05 -0.36 0.18
CA LEU A 53 -2.93 -0.10 1.62
C LEU A 53 -3.73 -1.11 2.46
N ARG A 54 -4.93 -1.51 2.01
CA ARG A 54 -5.70 -2.58 2.66
C ARG A 54 -4.96 -3.92 2.61
N ALA A 55 -4.31 -4.25 1.49
CA ALA A 55 -3.48 -5.44 1.39
C ALA A 55 -2.29 -5.39 2.36
N CYS A 56 -1.63 -4.23 2.49
CA CYS A 56 -0.57 -4.01 3.48
C CYS A 56 -1.08 -4.21 4.91
N VAL A 57 -2.24 -3.64 5.26
CA VAL A 57 -2.86 -3.81 6.59
C VAL A 57 -3.17 -5.28 6.87
N ARG A 58 -3.73 -6.02 5.91
CA ARG A 58 -3.99 -7.46 6.08
C ARG A 58 -2.69 -8.24 6.32
N LYS A 59 -1.63 -7.93 5.55
CA LYS A 59 -0.32 -8.58 5.68
C LYS A 59 0.38 -8.29 7.01
N LEU A 60 0.21 -7.08 7.56
CA LEU A 60 0.83 -6.67 8.82
C LEU A 60 0.08 -7.16 10.07
N ARG A 61 -1.18 -7.57 9.92
CA ARG A 61 -2.02 -8.09 11.01
C ARG A 61 -2.02 -9.62 11.12
N GLY A 62 -1.76 -10.30 10.00
CA GLY A 62 -1.62 -11.76 9.93
C GLY A 62 -0.19 -12.18 10.18
#